data_AF-A0A1Y1LJP9-F1
#
_entry.id   AF-A0A1Y1LJP9-F1
#
_cell.length_a   1.000
_cell.length_b   1.000
_cell.length_c   1.000
_cell.angle_alpha   90.00
_cell.angle_beta   90.00
_cell.angle_gamma   90.00
#
_symmetry.space_group_name_H-M   'P 1'
#
loop_
_entity.id
_entity.type
_entity.pdbx_description
1 polymer ?
#
loop_
_entity_poly.entity_id
_entity_poly.type
_entity_poly.pdbx_seq_one_letter_code
_entity_poly.pdbx_strand_id
1 'polypeptide(L)'
;MMTNCFKVILLLYHLLQFSASGNVRVTFEKCEWKGFTCKSSIELPERIDVTFQCNSTVTGQDIEIYIWSFNAPNTIASLTIQDCEKVHLHFACGDNKAIQWLKVRNVETLEIMQPTVTQNPRKVYFENITSIATLPADSFSQMKNLRYRPSCGFATNELEGIYFKNVFIGNIETAAFRNLSDIREFEWINVAVDKISYAALNIRFADDGVGSITNCSFGILEPLAFQVTADQFSVRGTTIKDLWPSGLNGTSGNFVFTNNTVNNMQSGSIAMLCQTVLIKFNYFKNVESGAFGKISPGLLHDSQTHFGKLQFVYDFKSNTIAHVEDKGIRPDIETYRNVASYLNYTENFLQCSCESLSWYGADINLGFGYSVLKDFNMMILNPQNKNNCNFRPCMCFTGSAPENASATLIPAVF
;
A
#
# COMPACT_ATOMS: atom_id res chain seq x y z
N MET A 1 -5.95 54.54 -38.23
CA MET A 1 -5.14 53.83 -37.22
C MET A 1 -5.92 52.79 -36.40
N MET A 2 -7.25 52.88 -36.24
CA MET A 2 -8.05 51.90 -35.46
C MET A 2 -8.34 50.55 -36.15
N THR A 3 -8.19 50.44 -37.48
CA THR A 3 -8.54 49.21 -38.24
C THR A 3 -7.52 48.07 -38.11
N ASN A 4 -6.28 48.37 -37.68
CA ASN A 4 -5.23 47.36 -37.53
C ASN A 4 -5.26 46.67 -36.15
N CYS A 5 -5.68 47.36 -35.08
CA CYS A 5 -5.85 46.73 -33.76
C CYS A 5 -6.91 45.62 -33.78
N PHE A 6 -8.03 45.85 -34.46
CA PHE A 6 -9.13 44.88 -34.48
C PHE A 6 -8.75 43.57 -35.19
N LYS A 7 -7.92 43.66 -36.25
CA LYS A 7 -7.40 42.48 -36.95
C LYS A 7 -6.39 41.68 -36.11
N VAL A 8 -5.52 42.36 -35.36
CA VAL A 8 -4.54 41.71 -34.49
C VAL A 8 -5.24 41.00 -33.32
N ILE A 9 -6.28 41.60 -32.74
CA ILE A 9 -7.07 40.97 -31.67
C ILE A 9 -7.85 39.75 -32.17
N LEU A 10 -8.44 39.81 -33.37
CA LEU A 10 -9.11 38.65 -33.99
C LEU A 10 -8.13 37.52 -34.32
N LEU A 11 -6.92 37.84 -34.77
CA LEU A 11 -5.87 36.85 -35.05
C LEU A 11 -5.39 36.18 -33.75
N LEU A 12 -5.19 36.96 -32.68
CA LEU A 12 -4.82 36.45 -31.35
C LEU A 12 -5.94 35.60 -30.75
N TYR A 13 -7.20 35.97 -30.92
CA TYR A 13 -8.35 35.20 -30.45
C TYR A 13 -8.48 33.85 -31.20
N HIS A 14 -8.24 33.84 -32.52
CA HIS A 14 -8.19 32.59 -33.28
C HIS A 14 -6.96 31.73 -32.99
N LEU A 15 -5.79 32.34 -32.74
CA LEU A 15 -4.60 31.62 -32.30
C LEU A 15 -4.79 31.01 -30.90
N LEU A 16 -5.44 31.73 -29.98
CA LEU A 16 -5.80 31.22 -28.64
C LEU A 16 -6.81 30.07 -28.70
N GLN A 17 -7.77 30.09 -29.65
CA GLN A 17 -8.70 28.99 -29.85
C GLN A 17 -8.07 27.74 -30.51
N PHE A 18 -6.98 27.91 -31.27
CA PHE A 18 -6.24 26.77 -31.86
C PHE A 18 -5.26 26.10 -30.89
N SER A 19 -4.88 26.78 -29.81
CA SER A 19 -4.01 26.24 -28.75
C SER A 19 -4.76 25.61 -27.58
N ALA A 20 -6.10 25.55 -27.63
CA ALA A 20 -6.85 24.72 -26.69
C ALA A 20 -6.78 23.27 -27.17
N SER A 21 -5.92 22.47 -26.54
CA SER A 21 -5.98 21.01 -26.62
C SER A 21 -7.41 20.59 -26.24
N GLY A 22 -8.23 20.28 -27.25
CA GLY A 22 -9.62 19.93 -27.04
C GLY A 22 -9.72 18.53 -26.47
N ASN A 23 -10.42 18.39 -25.35
CA ASN A 23 -10.81 17.07 -24.83
C ASN A 23 -11.73 16.40 -25.85
N VAL A 24 -11.41 15.16 -26.22
CA VAL A 24 -12.24 14.36 -27.11
C VAL A 24 -12.90 13.27 -26.31
N ARG A 25 -14.23 13.40 -26.16
CA ARG A 25 -15.06 12.33 -25.62
C ARG A 25 -15.14 11.18 -26.62
N VAL A 26 -14.71 10.01 -26.17
CA VAL A 26 -14.78 8.78 -26.96
C VAL A 26 -15.95 7.93 -26.46
N THR A 27 -16.88 7.64 -27.35
CA THR A 27 -18.05 6.78 -27.09
C THR A 27 -18.00 5.58 -28.00
N PHE A 28 -18.16 4.38 -27.44
CA PHE A 28 -18.32 3.18 -28.23
C PHE A 28 -19.67 3.18 -28.95
N GLU A 29 -19.65 3.02 -30.27
CA GLU A 29 -20.86 2.81 -31.07
C GLU A 29 -20.89 1.43 -31.73
N LYS A 30 -19.78 1.00 -32.33
CA LYS A 30 -19.64 -0.32 -32.97
C LYS A 30 -18.18 -0.76 -33.04
N CYS A 31 -17.98 -2.06 -33.25
CA CYS A 31 -16.67 -2.66 -33.47
C CYS A 31 -16.05 -2.19 -34.80
N GLU A 32 -14.71 -2.17 -34.86
CA GLU A 32 -13.90 -1.69 -35.99
C GLU A 32 -14.15 -0.22 -36.35
N TRP A 33 -14.55 0.59 -35.37
CA TRP A 33 -14.84 2.01 -35.56
C TRP A 33 -14.12 2.87 -34.54
N LYS A 34 -13.52 3.98 -35.00
CA LYS A 34 -12.80 4.96 -34.17
C LYS A 34 -11.83 4.33 -33.15
N GLY A 35 -11.06 3.33 -33.55
CA GLY A 35 -10.07 2.67 -32.67
C GLY A 35 -10.63 1.59 -31.76
N PHE A 36 -11.94 1.31 -31.79
CA PHE A 36 -12.52 0.18 -31.09
C PHE A 36 -12.44 -1.11 -31.91
N THR A 37 -12.01 -2.18 -31.28
CA THR A 37 -12.05 -3.56 -31.80
C THR A 37 -12.81 -4.45 -30.82
N CYS A 38 -13.39 -5.54 -31.31
CA CYS A 38 -14.15 -6.47 -30.48
C CYS A 38 -13.75 -7.91 -30.75
N LYS A 39 -13.73 -8.74 -29.71
CA LYS A 39 -13.54 -10.19 -29.80
C LYS A 39 -14.52 -10.91 -28.89
N SER A 40 -14.84 -12.16 -29.20
CA SER A 40 -15.58 -13.01 -28.27
C SER A 40 -14.76 -13.21 -27.00
N SER A 41 -15.39 -13.07 -25.83
CA SER A 41 -14.70 -13.23 -24.56
C SER A 41 -14.37 -14.70 -24.32
N ILE A 42 -13.11 -14.96 -23.95
CA ILE A 42 -12.65 -16.31 -23.59
C ILE A 42 -13.18 -16.69 -22.21
N GLU A 43 -13.24 -15.73 -21.29
CA GLU A 43 -13.63 -15.95 -19.89
C GLU A 43 -15.15 -16.06 -19.72
N LEU A 44 -15.93 -15.34 -20.54
CA LEU A 44 -17.40 -15.40 -20.55
C LEU A 44 -17.89 -15.66 -21.98
N PRO A 45 -17.95 -16.94 -22.42
CA PRO A 45 -18.59 -17.31 -23.68
C PRO A 45 -20.01 -16.72 -23.68
N GLU A 46 -20.41 -16.03 -24.76
CA GLU A 46 -21.63 -15.18 -24.91
C GLU A 46 -21.46 -13.68 -24.64
N ARG A 47 -20.31 -13.25 -24.11
CA ARG A 47 -19.97 -11.82 -23.98
C ARG A 47 -18.83 -11.43 -24.91
N ILE A 48 -18.68 -10.13 -25.12
CA ILE A 48 -17.62 -9.58 -25.97
C ILE A 48 -16.59 -8.79 -25.15
N ASP A 49 -15.33 -8.92 -25.53
CA ASP A 49 -14.24 -8.08 -25.06
C ASP A 49 -14.06 -6.93 -26.03
N VAL A 50 -14.15 -5.70 -25.53
CA VAL A 50 -13.99 -4.46 -26.30
C VAL A 50 -12.62 -3.87 -25.99
N THR A 51 -11.84 -3.55 -27.03
CA THR A 51 -10.55 -2.86 -26.89
C THR A 51 -10.59 -1.54 -27.63
N PHE A 52 -10.36 -0.44 -26.92
CA PHE A 52 -10.08 0.87 -27.48
C PHE A 52 -8.58 1.07 -27.54
N GLN A 53 -8.06 1.31 -28.74
CA GLN A 53 -6.67 1.66 -28.97
C GLN A 53 -6.58 3.10 -29.49
N CYS A 54 -5.80 3.93 -28.81
CA CYS A 54 -5.50 5.26 -29.29
C CYS A 54 -4.69 5.16 -30.59
N ASN A 55 -5.27 5.63 -31.68
CA ASN A 55 -4.66 5.62 -33.00
C ASN A 55 -4.13 7.01 -33.35
N SER A 56 -3.45 7.12 -34.50
CA SER A 56 -2.89 8.38 -35.00
C SER A 56 -3.89 9.53 -35.15
N THR A 57 -5.20 9.24 -35.19
CA THR A 57 -6.25 10.27 -35.30
C THR A 57 -6.64 10.92 -33.96
N VAL A 58 -6.24 10.34 -32.82
CA VAL A 58 -6.49 10.90 -31.47
C VAL A 58 -5.19 11.16 -30.68
N THR A 59 -4.02 11.04 -31.32
CA THR A 59 -2.72 11.35 -30.72
C THR A 59 -2.61 12.86 -30.45
N GLY A 60 -2.12 13.27 -29.28
CA GLY A 60 -2.08 14.67 -28.86
C GLY A 60 -3.42 15.26 -28.40
N GLN A 61 -4.45 14.43 -28.17
CA GLN A 61 -5.73 14.84 -27.59
C GLN A 61 -5.97 14.17 -26.24
N ASP A 62 -6.60 14.91 -25.34
CA ASP A 62 -7.05 14.42 -24.04
C ASP A 62 -8.31 13.58 -24.23
N ILE A 63 -8.25 12.29 -23.91
CA ILE A 63 -9.35 11.37 -24.22
C ILE A 63 -10.24 11.18 -22.99
N GLU A 64 -11.52 11.50 -23.10
CA GLU A 64 -12.50 11.25 -22.04
C GLU A 64 -13.29 9.97 -22.29
N ILE A 65 -13.21 9.02 -21.36
CA ILE A 65 -13.93 7.73 -21.41
C ILE A 65 -14.86 7.60 -20.22
N TYR A 66 -16.14 7.38 -20.53
CA TYR A 66 -17.20 7.16 -19.55
C TYR A 66 -17.54 5.67 -19.50
N ILE A 67 -17.09 4.99 -18.44
CA ILE A 67 -17.11 3.52 -18.35
C ILE A 67 -18.53 2.95 -18.48
N TRP A 68 -19.55 3.66 -18.01
CA TRP A 68 -20.94 3.17 -18.02
C TRP A 68 -21.79 3.70 -19.19
N SER A 69 -21.20 4.49 -20.10
CA SER A 69 -21.90 5.17 -21.20
C SER A 69 -21.59 4.51 -22.56
N PHE A 70 -22.09 3.29 -22.78
CA PHE A 70 -21.85 2.50 -24.00
C PHE A 70 -23.15 2.30 -24.81
N ASN A 71 -23.18 2.66 -26.09
CA ASN A 71 -24.41 2.61 -26.90
C ASN A 71 -24.77 1.17 -27.38
N ALA A 72 -23.78 0.35 -27.73
CA ALA A 72 -23.95 -1.08 -28.09
C ALA A 72 -22.69 -1.87 -27.70
N PRO A 73 -22.65 -3.21 -27.83
CA PRO A 73 -23.73 -4.14 -27.53
C PRO A 73 -24.01 -4.20 -26.00
N ASN A 74 -25.02 -4.98 -25.57
CA ASN A 74 -25.43 -5.07 -24.16
C ASN A 74 -24.64 -6.10 -23.33
N THR A 75 -23.74 -6.85 -23.97
CA THR A 75 -23.03 -8.00 -23.39
C THR A 75 -21.51 -7.78 -23.37
N ILE A 76 -21.06 -6.62 -22.86
CA ILE A 76 -19.63 -6.35 -22.72
C ILE A 76 -19.10 -7.08 -21.48
N ALA A 77 -18.12 -7.96 -21.69
CA ALA A 77 -17.37 -8.63 -20.64
C ALA A 77 -16.27 -7.71 -20.12
N SER A 78 -15.33 -7.34 -20.99
CA SER A 78 -14.24 -6.42 -20.66
C SER A 78 -14.19 -5.19 -21.55
N LEU A 79 -13.69 -4.09 -20.97
CA LEU A 79 -13.22 -2.91 -21.67
C LEU A 79 -11.71 -2.78 -21.45
N THR A 80 -10.94 -2.82 -22.53
CA THR A 80 -9.51 -2.51 -22.53
C THR A 80 -9.27 -1.16 -23.17
N ILE A 81 -8.56 -0.27 -22.51
CA ILE A 81 -8.11 1.03 -23.01
C ILE A 81 -6.59 0.95 -23.11
N GLN A 82 -6.02 1.17 -24.30
CA GLN A 82 -4.59 0.98 -24.48
C GLN A 82 -3.88 1.93 -25.44
N ASP A 83 -2.58 2.09 -25.21
CA ASP A 83 -1.61 2.80 -26.04
C ASP A 83 -1.94 4.30 -26.21
N CYS A 84 -2.36 4.94 -25.12
CA CYS A 84 -2.85 6.32 -25.10
C CYS A 84 -1.88 7.28 -24.41
N GLU A 85 -1.73 8.49 -24.92
CA GLU A 85 -0.93 9.54 -24.26
C GLU A 85 -1.63 10.03 -22.99
N LYS A 86 -2.87 10.52 -23.10
CA LYS A 86 -3.63 11.02 -21.95
C LYS A 86 -5.08 10.55 -21.94
N VAL A 87 -5.51 10.00 -20.81
CA VAL A 87 -6.87 9.46 -20.61
C VAL A 87 -7.49 10.04 -19.34
N HIS A 88 -8.70 10.57 -19.46
CA HIS A 88 -9.59 10.93 -18.36
C HIS A 88 -10.67 9.86 -18.22
N LEU A 89 -10.69 9.19 -17.08
CA LEU A 89 -11.58 8.07 -16.81
C LEU A 89 -12.72 8.51 -15.90
N HIS A 90 -13.96 8.39 -16.38
CA HIS A 90 -15.16 8.80 -15.64
C HIS A 90 -15.99 7.59 -15.20
N PHE A 91 -16.13 7.47 -13.87
CA PHE A 91 -17.15 6.63 -13.22
C PHE A 91 -18.42 7.46 -13.01
N ALA A 92 -19.20 7.61 -14.08
CA ALA A 92 -20.48 8.33 -14.06
C ALA A 92 -21.61 7.49 -14.64
N CYS A 93 -22.84 7.68 -14.13
CA CYS A 93 -24.01 6.94 -14.61
C CYS A 93 -24.24 7.13 -16.11
N GLY A 94 -24.50 6.04 -16.82
CA GLY A 94 -25.02 6.01 -18.19
C GLY A 94 -26.19 5.03 -18.31
N ASP A 95 -26.48 4.56 -19.53
CA ASP A 95 -27.55 3.58 -19.82
C ASP A 95 -27.27 2.15 -19.28
N ASN A 96 -26.39 2.04 -18.27
CA ASN A 96 -26.06 0.87 -17.45
C ASN A 96 -25.76 -0.40 -18.22
N LYS A 97 -24.49 -0.52 -18.63
CA LYS A 97 -23.94 -1.79 -19.11
C LYS A 97 -22.94 -2.33 -18.10
N ALA A 98 -23.21 -3.52 -17.59
CA ALA A 98 -22.40 -4.16 -16.56
C ALA A 98 -21.09 -4.73 -17.12
N ILE A 99 -20.14 -3.85 -17.47
CA ILE A 99 -18.76 -4.20 -17.75
C ILE A 99 -18.19 -4.91 -16.51
N GLN A 100 -17.71 -6.14 -16.69
CA GLN A 100 -17.16 -6.94 -15.61
C GLN A 100 -15.71 -6.56 -15.33
N TRP A 101 -14.97 -6.28 -16.39
CA TRP A 101 -13.53 -6.05 -16.30
C TRP A 101 -13.14 -4.76 -17.00
N LEU A 102 -12.39 -3.93 -16.29
CA LEU A 102 -11.74 -2.77 -16.87
C LEU A 102 -10.23 -3.01 -16.88
N LYS A 103 -9.61 -2.79 -18.04
CA LYS A 103 -8.15 -2.89 -18.22
C LYS A 103 -7.67 -1.59 -18.85
N VAL A 104 -6.73 -0.90 -18.21
CA VAL A 104 -6.08 0.31 -18.74
C VAL A 104 -4.59 0.02 -18.86
N ARG A 105 -4.03 0.12 -20.07
CA ARG A 105 -2.70 -0.40 -20.41
C ARG A 105 -1.89 0.60 -21.23
N ASN A 106 -0.60 0.71 -20.97
CA ASN A 106 0.32 1.52 -21.77
C ASN A 106 -0.20 2.96 -21.96
N VAL A 107 -0.49 3.62 -20.84
CA VAL A 107 -1.01 5.00 -20.83
C VAL A 107 0.04 5.92 -20.23
N GLU A 108 0.39 7.04 -20.87
CA GLU A 108 1.38 7.94 -20.27
C GLU A 108 0.78 8.67 -19.06
N THR A 109 -0.36 9.33 -19.23
CA THR A 109 -1.07 10.02 -18.15
C THR A 109 -2.51 9.52 -18.02
N LEU A 110 -2.86 8.96 -16.86
CA LEU A 110 -4.24 8.61 -16.52
C LEU A 110 -4.74 9.52 -15.40
N GLU A 111 -5.86 10.20 -15.65
CA GLU A 111 -6.60 10.93 -14.65
C GLU A 111 -7.90 10.20 -14.34
N ILE A 112 -8.03 9.69 -13.10
CA ILE A 112 -9.30 9.18 -12.61
C ILE A 112 -10.10 10.36 -12.07
N MET A 113 -11.19 10.67 -12.75
CA MET A 113 -12.06 11.78 -12.39
C MET A 113 -12.87 11.40 -11.15
N GLN A 114 -13.19 12.37 -10.29
CA GLN A 114 -13.99 12.16 -9.08
C GLN A 114 -15.27 11.36 -9.41
N PRO A 115 -15.43 10.15 -8.83
CA PRO A 115 -16.58 9.32 -9.13
C PRO A 115 -17.89 10.00 -8.73
N THR A 116 -18.88 9.94 -9.62
CA THR A 116 -20.26 10.36 -9.30
C THR A 116 -21.14 9.18 -8.92
N VAL A 117 -20.62 7.96 -9.08
CA VAL A 117 -21.19 6.69 -8.61
C VAL A 117 -20.15 5.89 -7.87
N THR A 118 -20.61 5.04 -6.95
CA THR A 118 -19.77 4.07 -6.23
C THR A 118 -19.66 2.72 -6.95
N GLN A 119 -20.20 2.63 -8.18
CA GLN A 119 -20.18 1.40 -8.97
C GLN A 119 -18.84 1.25 -9.67
N ASN A 120 -18.19 0.11 -9.42
CA ASN A 120 -16.94 -0.29 -10.02
C ASN A 120 -17.13 -1.58 -10.84
N PRO A 121 -16.38 -1.79 -11.93
CA PRO A 121 -16.26 -3.10 -12.55
C PRO A 121 -15.81 -4.15 -11.53
N ARG A 122 -16.21 -5.41 -11.71
CA ARG A 122 -15.85 -6.54 -10.81
C ARG A 122 -14.34 -6.70 -10.67
N LYS A 123 -13.56 -6.52 -11.74
CA LYS A 123 -12.10 -6.40 -11.63
C LYS A 123 -11.56 -5.21 -12.41
N VAL A 124 -10.55 -4.54 -11.86
CA VAL A 124 -9.89 -3.38 -12.46
C VAL A 124 -8.38 -3.61 -12.56
N TYR A 125 -7.81 -3.42 -13.75
CA TYR A 125 -6.39 -3.61 -14.04
C TYR A 125 -5.80 -2.31 -14.59
N PHE A 126 -4.73 -1.84 -13.96
CA PHE A 126 -3.95 -0.69 -14.41
C PHE A 126 -2.50 -1.14 -14.64
N GLU A 127 -2.05 -1.15 -15.88
CA GLU A 127 -0.75 -1.72 -16.26
C GLU A 127 0.06 -0.75 -17.13
N ASN A 128 1.35 -0.57 -16.82
CA ASN A 128 2.25 0.30 -17.58
C ASN A 128 1.68 1.72 -17.73
N ILE A 129 1.43 2.38 -16.59
CA ILE A 129 0.93 3.76 -16.56
C ILE A 129 2.03 4.67 -16.05
N THR A 130 2.50 5.59 -16.89
CA THR A 130 3.65 6.44 -16.55
C THR A 130 3.34 7.43 -15.44
N SER A 131 2.10 7.92 -15.35
CA SER A 131 1.67 8.82 -14.29
C SER A 131 0.16 8.80 -14.04
N ILE A 132 -0.20 8.70 -12.76
CA ILE A 132 -1.51 9.04 -12.21
C ILE A 132 -1.27 10.13 -11.18
N ALA A 133 -1.68 11.38 -11.45
CA ALA A 133 -1.40 12.47 -10.52
C ALA A 133 -2.04 12.21 -9.14
N THR A 134 -3.31 11.84 -9.14
CA THR A 134 -4.08 11.58 -7.92
C THR A 134 -5.07 10.44 -8.13
N LEU A 135 -5.20 9.55 -7.15
CA LEU A 135 -6.38 8.70 -6.98
C LEU A 135 -7.34 9.41 -6.02
N PRO A 136 -8.46 9.99 -6.51
CA PRO A 136 -9.37 10.74 -5.67
C PRO A 136 -10.14 9.85 -4.69
N ALA A 137 -10.75 10.47 -3.68
CA ALA A 137 -11.69 9.80 -2.79
C ALA A 137 -12.77 9.02 -3.56
N ASP A 138 -13.18 7.86 -3.04
CA ASP A 138 -14.20 6.98 -3.61
C ASP A 138 -13.87 6.35 -4.98
N SER A 139 -12.65 6.51 -5.49
CA SER A 139 -12.16 5.87 -6.74
C SER A 139 -12.56 4.40 -6.82
N PHE A 140 -12.35 3.67 -5.73
CA PHE A 140 -12.76 2.27 -5.58
C PHE A 140 -13.65 2.16 -4.35
N SER A 141 -14.92 1.83 -4.56
CA SER A 141 -15.91 1.72 -3.49
C SER A 141 -16.93 0.62 -3.83
N GLN A 142 -17.61 0.12 -2.79
CA GLN A 142 -18.69 -0.85 -2.91
C GLN A 142 -19.97 -0.30 -2.28
N MET A 143 -21.12 -0.70 -2.81
CA MET A 143 -22.44 -0.30 -2.32
C MET A 143 -22.88 -1.16 -1.13
N LYS A 144 -22.65 -0.71 0.12
CA LYS A 144 -23.09 -1.46 1.30
C LYS A 144 -24.47 -1.11 1.85
N ASN A 145 -25.14 -0.06 1.38
CA ASN A 145 -26.44 0.34 1.92
C ASN A 145 -27.44 0.84 0.88
N LEU A 146 -28.65 0.25 0.95
CA LEU A 146 -29.86 0.31 0.11
C LEU A 146 -30.50 1.69 -0.14
N ARG A 147 -29.78 2.80 0.01
CA ARG A 147 -30.34 4.14 -0.24
C ARG A 147 -29.50 4.89 -1.27
N TYR A 148 -29.68 4.58 -2.55
CA TYR A 148 -29.19 5.48 -3.61
C TYR A 148 -30.03 5.49 -4.89
N ARG A 149 -29.80 6.55 -5.66
CA ARG A 149 -30.67 7.20 -6.66
C ARG A 149 -31.25 6.25 -7.71
N PRO A 150 -32.56 6.41 -8.04
CA PRO A 150 -33.27 5.58 -9.03
C PRO A 150 -32.80 5.73 -10.48
N SER A 151 -31.83 6.61 -10.77
CA SER A 151 -31.40 6.94 -12.14
C SER A 151 -30.19 6.15 -12.65
N CYS A 152 -29.55 5.34 -11.79
CA CYS A 152 -28.38 4.54 -12.18
C CYS A 152 -28.71 3.09 -11.87
N GLY A 153 -28.89 2.29 -12.94
CA GLY A 153 -29.19 0.87 -12.88
C GLY A 153 -28.16 0.12 -12.06
N PHE A 154 -28.59 -0.99 -11.47
CA PHE A 154 -27.77 -1.77 -10.57
C PHE A 154 -26.64 -2.46 -11.34
N ALA A 155 -25.39 -2.14 -11.03
CA ALA A 155 -24.32 -3.11 -11.22
C ALA A 155 -24.61 -4.27 -10.26
N THR A 156 -24.90 -5.46 -10.79
CA THR A 156 -25.24 -6.65 -9.99
C THR A 156 -24.04 -7.28 -9.31
N ASN A 157 -22.82 -6.87 -9.68
CA ASN A 157 -21.59 -7.54 -9.28
C ASN A 157 -20.71 -6.56 -8.51
N GLU A 158 -20.26 -6.98 -7.34
CA GLU A 158 -19.39 -6.20 -6.47
C GLU A 158 -17.94 -6.26 -6.98
N LEU A 159 -17.14 -5.24 -6.62
CA LEU A 159 -15.71 -5.22 -6.91
C LEU A 159 -15.03 -6.38 -6.15
N GLU A 160 -14.29 -7.24 -6.83
CA GLU A 160 -13.61 -8.40 -6.24
C GLU A 160 -12.08 -8.34 -6.41
N GLY A 161 -11.58 -7.57 -7.38
CA GLY A 161 -10.17 -7.58 -7.75
C GLY A 161 -9.63 -6.22 -8.19
N ILE A 162 -8.49 -5.82 -7.63
CA ILE A 162 -7.79 -4.58 -7.98
C ILE A 162 -6.30 -4.86 -8.23
N TYR A 163 -5.81 -4.51 -9.41
CA TYR A 163 -4.45 -4.82 -9.85
C TYR A 163 -3.78 -3.57 -10.41
N PHE A 164 -2.60 -3.25 -9.88
CA PHE A 164 -1.73 -2.19 -10.39
C PHE A 164 -0.35 -2.78 -10.69
N LYS A 165 0.15 -2.58 -11.91
CA LYS A 165 1.43 -3.13 -12.35
C LYS A 165 2.24 -2.12 -13.16
N ASN A 166 3.47 -1.83 -12.75
CA ASN A 166 4.31 -0.82 -13.42
C ASN A 166 3.59 0.54 -13.52
N VAL A 167 3.15 1.07 -12.38
CA VAL A 167 2.37 2.32 -12.30
C VAL A 167 3.04 3.31 -11.36
N PHE A 168 3.08 4.58 -11.75
CA PHE A 168 3.42 5.67 -10.84
C PHE A 168 2.17 6.46 -10.46
N ILE A 169 1.98 6.70 -9.16
CA ILE A 169 0.87 7.45 -8.59
C ILE A 169 1.46 8.58 -7.74
N GLY A 170 1.04 9.83 -7.94
CA GLY A 170 1.45 10.92 -7.07
C GLY A 170 0.82 10.75 -5.69
N ASN A 171 -0.46 11.07 -5.57
CA ASN A 171 -1.19 11.01 -4.30
C ASN A 171 -2.35 10.02 -4.33
N ILE A 172 -2.52 9.23 -3.27
CA ILE A 172 -3.74 8.50 -2.99
C ILE A 172 -4.47 9.23 -1.87
N GLU A 173 -5.64 9.76 -2.18
CA GLU A 173 -6.42 10.55 -1.22
C GLU A 173 -7.08 9.68 -0.15
N THR A 174 -7.47 10.35 0.94
CA THR A 174 -8.28 9.74 2.00
C THR A 174 -9.53 9.08 1.42
N ALA A 175 -9.76 7.83 1.82
CA ALA A 175 -10.85 7.00 1.35
C ALA A 175 -10.93 6.81 -0.18
N ALA A 176 -9.80 6.85 -0.90
CA ALA A 176 -9.76 6.44 -2.30
C ALA A 176 -10.23 4.99 -2.50
N PHE A 177 -9.98 4.11 -1.52
CA PHE A 177 -10.51 2.75 -1.46
C PHE A 177 -11.44 2.63 -0.24
N ARG A 178 -12.73 2.88 -0.44
CA ARG A 178 -13.70 3.02 0.65
C ARG A 178 -14.54 1.76 0.85
N ASN A 179 -14.44 1.20 2.07
CA ASN A 179 -15.33 0.15 2.60
C ASN A 179 -15.40 -1.12 1.74
N LEU A 180 -14.31 -1.48 1.08
CA LEU A 180 -14.25 -2.70 0.27
C LEU A 180 -14.33 -3.93 1.19
N SER A 181 -15.29 -4.82 0.98
CA SER A 181 -15.32 -6.18 1.53
C SER A 181 -15.29 -7.23 0.44
N ASP A 182 -15.05 -8.47 0.84
CA ASP A 182 -15.15 -9.64 -0.05
C ASP A 182 -14.22 -9.52 -1.26
N ILE A 183 -13.15 -8.71 -1.12
CA ILE A 183 -12.07 -8.61 -2.09
C ILE A 183 -11.31 -9.92 -2.08
N ARG A 184 -11.24 -10.56 -3.25
CA ARG A 184 -10.50 -11.80 -3.41
C ARG A 184 -9.04 -11.53 -3.73
N GLU A 185 -8.77 -10.48 -4.52
CA GLU A 185 -7.44 -10.24 -5.07
C GLU A 185 -7.09 -8.75 -5.01
N PHE A 186 -5.98 -8.44 -4.35
CA PHE A 186 -5.37 -7.12 -4.39
C PHE A 186 -3.87 -7.29 -4.66
N GLU A 187 -3.41 -6.74 -5.78
CA GLU A 187 -2.03 -6.93 -6.20
C GLU A 187 -1.42 -5.64 -6.74
N TRP A 188 -0.38 -5.17 -6.06
CA TRP A 188 0.49 -4.09 -6.53
C TRP A 188 1.87 -4.64 -6.84
N ILE A 189 2.31 -4.54 -8.09
CA ILE A 189 3.64 -4.98 -8.55
C ILE A 189 4.35 -3.82 -9.22
N ASN A 190 5.55 -3.47 -8.73
CA ASN A 190 6.33 -2.36 -9.30
C ASN A 190 5.50 -1.06 -9.38
N VAL A 191 4.82 -0.73 -8.28
CA VAL A 191 4.02 0.48 -8.14
C VAL A 191 4.81 1.49 -7.31
N ALA A 192 4.93 2.70 -7.81
CA ALA A 192 5.52 3.82 -7.08
C ALA A 192 4.42 4.80 -6.67
N VAL A 193 4.39 5.19 -5.40
CA VAL A 193 3.41 6.15 -4.85
C VAL A 193 4.14 7.21 -4.03
N ASP A 194 3.98 8.50 -4.36
CA ASP A 194 4.65 9.56 -3.58
C ASP A 194 4.02 9.69 -2.19
N LYS A 195 2.69 9.67 -2.11
CA LYS A 195 1.96 9.81 -0.86
C LYS A 195 0.69 8.96 -0.84
N ILE A 196 0.50 8.25 0.27
CA ILE A 196 -0.75 7.59 0.60
C ILE A 196 -1.29 8.28 1.85
N SER A 197 -2.41 8.97 1.68
CA SER A 197 -2.98 9.85 2.69
C SER A 197 -3.64 9.05 3.82
N TYR A 198 -3.98 9.78 4.89
CA TYR A 198 -4.71 9.25 6.03
C TYR A 198 -5.93 8.43 5.61
N ALA A 199 -6.05 7.20 6.13
CA ALA A 199 -7.18 6.31 5.86
C ALA A 199 -7.52 6.14 4.36
N ALA A 200 -6.51 6.18 3.49
CA ALA A 200 -6.69 6.08 2.04
C ALA A 200 -7.27 4.73 1.60
N LEU A 201 -6.78 3.64 2.19
CA LEU A 201 -7.21 2.28 1.86
C LEU A 201 -7.87 1.57 3.03
N ASN A 202 -9.12 1.12 2.84
CA ASN A 202 -9.83 0.24 3.76
C ASN A 202 -10.38 -0.97 3.00
N ILE A 203 -9.71 -2.11 3.19
CA ILE A 203 -9.92 -3.34 2.42
C ILE A 203 -10.13 -4.52 3.37
N ARG A 204 -11.27 -5.18 3.24
CA ARG A 204 -11.56 -6.48 3.85
C ARG A 204 -11.60 -7.53 2.75
N PHE A 205 -10.76 -8.53 2.89
CA PHE A 205 -10.69 -9.65 1.97
C PHE A 205 -11.74 -10.71 2.31
N ALA A 206 -12.12 -11.49 1.30
CA ALA A 206 -12.82 -12.76 1.51
C ALA A 206 -11.92 -13.77 2.25
N ASP A 207 -12.49 -14.86 2.76
CA ASP A 207 -11.75 -15.89 3.52
C ASP A 207 -10.59 -16.51 2.72
N ASP A 208 -10.73 -16.63 1.39
CA ASP A 208 -9.72 -17.11 0.45
C ASP A 208 -8.95 -15.96 -0.23
N GLY A 209 -9.18 -14.72 0.19
CA GLY A 209 -8.63 -13.54 -0.45
C GLY A 209 -7.17 -13.27 -0.08
N VAL A 210 -6.39 -12.79 -1.05
CA VAL A 210 -4.96 -12.52 -0.91
C VAL A 210 -4.64 -11.08 -1.26
N GLY A 211 -3.93 -10.39 -0.37
CA GLY A 211 -3.37 -9.06 -0.59
C GLY A 211 -1.85 -9.08 -0.71
N SER A 212 -1.31 -8.51 -1.79
CA SER A 212 0.13 -8.45 -2.02
C SER A 212 0.62 -7.11 -2.56
N ILE A 213 1.75 -6.67 -2.02
CA ILE A 213 2.52 -5.50 -2.45
C ILE A 213 3.94 -5.98 -2.71
N THR A 214 4.40 -5.93 -3.95
CA THR A 214 5.68 -6.49 -4.38
C THR A 214 6.48 -5.50 -5.19
N ASN A 215 7.76 -5.32 -4.82
CA ASN A 215 8.71 -4.46 -5.52
C ASN A 215 8.21 -3.02 -5.70
N CYS A 216 7.49 -2.48 -4.72
CA CYS A 216 6.90 -1.15 -4.79
C CYS A 216 7.82 -0.09 -4.17
N SER A 217 7.51 1.19 -4.38
CA SER A 217 8.18 2.32 -3.74
C SER A 217 7.16 3.32 -3.20
N PHE A 218 7.15 3.55 -1.89
CA PHE A 218 6.26 4.50 -1.23
C PHE A 218 7.05 5.65 -0.63
N GLY A 219 6.65 6.88 -0.94
CA GLY A 219 7.20 8.07 -0.29
C GLY A 219 6.69 8.17 1.14
N ILE A 220 5.47 8.65 1.34
CA ILE A 220 4.87 8.83 2.66
C ILE A 220 3.64 7.93 2.81
N LEU A 221 3.63 7.14 3.88
CA LEU A 221 2.45 6.40 4.34
C LEU A 221 1.94 7.09 5.60
N GLU A 222 0.90 7.91 5.46
CA GLU A 222 0.25 8.60 6.59
C GLU A 222 -0.47 7.61 7.54
N PRO A 223 -0.94 8.06 8.71
CA PRO A 223 -1.62 7.17 9.64
C PRO A 223 -2.84 6.50 9.01
N LEU A 224 -2.99 5.19 9.24
CA LEU A 224 -4.07 4.38 8.68
C LEU A 224 -4.07 4.31 7.13
N ALA A 225 -2.95 4.65 6.47
CA ALA A 225 -2.82 4.62 5.00
C ALA A 225 -3.33 3.30 4.42
N PHE A 226 -2.88 2.17 4.96
CA PHE A 226 -3.43 0.85 4.70
C PHE A 226 -4.17 0.31 5.91
N GLN A 227 -5.46 0.00 5.74
CA GLN A 227 -6.26 -0.77 6.69
C GLN A 227 -6.72 -2.04 6.00
N VAL A 228 -6.19 -3.18 6.45
CA VAL A 228 -6.45 -4.48 5.83
C VAL A 228 -7.07 -5.48 6.82
N THR A 229 -7.99 -6.30 6.34
CA THR A 229 -8.48 -7.49 7.06
C THR A 229 -8.38 -8.68 6.12
N ALA A 230 -7.42 -9.58 6.33
CA ALA A 230 -7.09 -10.64 5.36
C ALA A 230 -6.58 -11.93 6.01
N ASP A 231 -6.81 -13.12 5.42
CA ASP A 231 -6.08 -14.31 5.89
C ASP A 231 -4.57 -14.15 5.65
N GLN A 232 -4.19 -13.62 4.49
CA GLN A 232 -2.79 -13.37 4.13
C GLN A 232 -2.58 -11.96 3.59
N PHE A 233 -1.61 -11.25 4.17
CA PHE A 233 -1.16 -9.96 3.66
C PHE A 233 0.36 -9.90 3.59
N SER A 234 0.89 -9.54 2.41
CA SER A 234 2.34 -9.51 2.18
C SER A 234 2.84 -8.21 1.56
N VAL A 235 3.95 -7.72 2.11
CA VAL A 235 4.71 -6.58 1.60
C VAL A 235 6.14 -7.05 1.39
N ARG A 236 6.58 -7.09 0.13
CA ARG A 236 7.86 -7.71 -0.27
C ARG A 236 8.66 -6.80 -1.20
N GLY A 237 9.97 -6.74 -1.01
CA GLY A 237 10.87 -6.03 -1.93
C GLY A 237 10.58 -4.53 -2.03
N THR A 238 9.86 -3.95 -1.08
CA THR A 238 9.29 -2.61 -1.17
C THR A 238 10.15 -1.59 -0.45
N THR A 239 10.35 -0.42 -1.05
CA THR A 239 11.00 0.73 -0.41
C THR A 239 9.96 1.67 0.17
N ILE A 240 10.13 2.10 1.40
CA ILE A 240 9.26 3.04 2.10
C ILE A 240 10.11 4.16 2.67
N LYS A 241 9.87 5.41 2.26
CA LYS A 241 10.64 6.54 2.78
C LYS A 241 10.17 6.89 4.20
N ASP A 242 8.89 7.19 4.41
CA ASP A 242 8.35 7.55 5.72
C ASP A 242 7.12 6.69 6.06
N LEU A 243 7.24 5.87 7.10
CA LEU A 243 6.15 5.05 7.64
C LEU A 243 5.65 5.65 8.95
N TRP A 244 4.51 6.34 8.90
CA TRP A 244 3.91 7.02 10.05
C TRP A 244 3.18 6.03 10.98
N PRO A 245 2.77 6.47 12.19
CA PRO A 245 2.07 5.62 13.14
C PRO A 245 0.83 4.96 12.53
N SER A 246 0.78 3.64 12.60
CA SER A 246 -0.29 2.81 12.02
C SER A 246 -0.46 3.01 10.51
N GLY A 247 0.60 3.37 9.78
CA GLY A 247 0.59 3.49 8.32
C GLY A 247 0.29 2.15 7.63
N LEU A 248 0.75 1.04 8.24
CA LEU A 248 0.22 -0.30 7.98
C LEU A 248 -0.61 -0.71 9.20
N ASN A 249 -1.91 -0.89 9.00
CA ASN A 249 -2.84 -1.27 10.04
C ASN A 249 -3.73 -2.43 9.59
N GLY A 250 -4.09 -3.33 10.49
CA GLY A 250 -5.07 -4.34 10.16
C GLY A 250 -5.08 -5.57 11.05
N THR A 251 -5.91 -6.52 10.63
CA THR A 251 -5.98 -7.87 11.19
C THR A 251 -5.62 -8.86 10.10
N SER A 252 -4.69 -9.77 10.37
CA SER A 252 -4.39 -10.83 9.40
C SER A 252 -4.02 -12.16 10.02
N GLY A 253 -4.37 -13.29 9.39
CA GLY A 253 -3.85 -14.59 9.80
C GLY A 253 -2.32 -14.62 9.71
N ASN A 254 -1.79 -14.30 8.53
CA ASN A 254 -0.37 -14.29 8.22
C ASN A 254 0.07 -12.94 7.62
N PHE A 255 0.91 -12.21 8.34
CA PHE A 255 1.54 -10.98 7.87
C PHE A 255 3.00 -11.22 7.50
N VAL A 256 3.37 -10.90 6.26
CA VAL A 256 4.73 -11.07 5.73
C VAL A 256 5.31 -9.71 5.32
N PHE A 257 6.39 -9.31 5.97
CA PHE A 257 7.14 -8.09 5.68
C PHE A 257 8.61 -8.46 5.41
N THR A 258 8.96 -8.66 4.13
CA THR A 258 10.25 -9.27 3.76
C THR A 258 10.99 -8.51 2.67
N ASN A 259 12.32 -8.44 2.75
CA ASN A 259 13.18 -7.77 1.75
C ASN A 259 12.80 -6.29 1.52
N ASN A 260 12.22 -5.62 2.52
CA ASN A 260 11.83 -4.21 2.40
C ASN A 260 12.96 -3.29 2.87
N THR A 261 12.95 -2.07 2.36
CA THR A 261 13.78 -0.96 2.86
C THR A 261 12.89 0.12 3.45
N VAL A 262 13.09 0.49 4.71
CA VAL A 262 12.31 1.56 5.36
C VAL A 262 13.28 2.64 5.86
N ASN A 263 13.14 3.88 5.37
CA ASN A 263 14.07 4.95 5.75
C ASN A 263 13.74 5.52 7.13
N ASN A 264 12.47 5.86 7.39
CA ASN A 264 12.03 6.31 8.70
C ASN A 264 10.79 5.54 9.15
N MET A 265 10.91 4.91 10.31
CA MET A 265 9.87 4.08 10.90
C MET A 265 9.45 4.68 12.25
N GLN A 266 8.28 5.31 12.28
CA GLN A 266 7.80 6.01 13.48
C GLN A 266 7.19 5.06 14.52
N SER A 267 6.93 5.57 15.72
CA SER A 267 6.30 4.81 16.80
C SER A 267 4.98 4.17 16.39
N GLY A 268 4.82 2.86 16.63
CA GLY A 268 3.62 2.10 16.28
C GLY A 268 3.26 2.11 14.79
N SER A 269 4.26 2.26 13.92
CA SER A 269 4.13 2.38 12.46
C SER A 269 3.46 1.17 11.80
N ILE A 270 3.76 -0.02 12.30
CA ILE A 270 3.06 -1.27 11.93
C ILE A 270 2.16 -1.64 13.11
N ALA A 271 0.85 -1.58 12.88
CA ALA A 271 -0.19 -1.92 13.86
C ALA A 271 -1.00 -3.12 13.34
N MET A 272 -0.51 -4.33 13.58
CA MET A 272 -1.09 -5.54 13.00
C MET A 272 -1.49 -6.52 14.10
N LEU A 273 -2.74 -6.98 14.04
CA LEU A 273 -3.27 -8.07 14.86
C LEU A 273 -3.14 -9.38 14.08
N CYS A 274 -2.18 -10.24 14.44
CA CYS A 274 -1.86 -11.41 13.62
C CYS A 274 -1.60 -12.70 14.38
N GLN A 275 -1.86 -13.85 13.75
CA GLN A 275 -1.42 -15.15 14.25
C GLN A 275 0.06 -15.38 13.95
N THR A 276 0.46 -15.14 12.70
CA THR A 276 1.85 -15.26 12.23
C THR A 276 2.35 -13.92 11.71
N VAL A 277 3.51 -13.50 12.17
CA VAL A 277 4.23 -12.31 11.72
C VAL A 277 5.64 -12.71 11.30
N LEU A 278 5.97 -12.46 10.04
CA LEU A 278 7.30 -12.69 9.49
C LEU A 278 7.92 -11.35 9.07
N ILE A 279 8.93 -10.89 9.81
CA ILE A 279 9.69 -9.67 9.50
C ILE A 279 11.11 -10.10 9.18
N LYS A 280 11.43 -10.25 7.88
CA LYS A 280 12.68 -10.90 7.46
C LYS A 280 13.47 -10.13 6.42
N PHE A 281 14.80 -10.17 6.52
CA PHE A 281 15.69 -9.64 5.47
C PHE A 281 15.43 -8.15 5.12
N ASN A 282 14.89 -7.37 6.05
CA ASN A 282 14.60 -5.95 5.81
C ASN A 282 15.81 -5.09 6.18
N TYR A 283 15.92 -3.92 5.54
CA TYR A 283 16.82 -2.85 5.93
C TYR A 283 16.03 -1.68 6.51
N PHE A 284 16.28 -1.36 7.78
CA PHE A 284 15.68 -0.23 8.48
C PHE A 284 16.75 0.83 8.73
N LYS A 285 16.59 2.04 8.19
CA LYS A 285 17.57 3.11 8.39
C LYS A 285 17.39 3.81 9.73
N ASN A 286 16.18 4.24 10.06
CA ASN A 286 15.82 4.86 11.34
C ASN A 286 14.59 4.18 11.93
N VAL A 287 14.69 3.67 13.16
CA VAL A 287 13.60 3.03 13.90
C VAL A 287 13.35 3.78 15.19
N GLU A 288 12.25 4.52 15.26
CA GLU A 288 11.84 5.29 16.43
C GLU A 288 11.34 4.39 17.56
N SER A 289 11.29 4.95 18.77
CA SER A 289 10.83 4.23 19.97
C SER A 289 9.43 3.62 19.80
N GLY A 290 9.32 2.31 20.04
CA GLY A 290 8.06 1.58 19.95
C GLY A 290 7.53 1.37 18.53
N ALA A 291 8.36 1.48 17.49
CA ALA A 291 7.95 1.28 16.09
C ALA A 291 7.17 -0.01 15.84
N PHE A 292 7.57 -1.13 16.46
CA PHE A 292 6.89 -2.43 16.37
C PHE A 292 5.89 -2.69 17.51
N GLY A 293 5.70 -1.73 18.44
CA GLY A 293 4.95 -1.92 19.68
C GLY A 293 3.44 -2.10 19.54
N LYS A 294 2.92 -2.10 18.31
CA LYS A 294 1.50 -2.39 17.99
C LYS A 294 1.33 -3.65 17.14
N ILE A 295 2.38 -4.46 17.02
CA ILE A 295 2.27 -5.82 16.49
C ILE A 295 1.96 -6.72 17.67
N SER A 296 0.77 -7.30 17.67
CA SER A 296 0.29 -8.13 18.77
C SER A 296 -0.46 -9.34 18.24
N PRO A 297 -0.54 -10.42 19.05
CA PRO A 297 -1.41 -11.54 18.75
C PRO A 297 -2.85 -11.02 18.76
N GLY A 298 -3.61 -11.29 17.71
CA GLY A 298 -4.97 -10.76 17.60
C GLY A 298 -5.86 -11.18 18.78
N LEU A 299 -6.53 -10.21 19.41
CA LEU A 299 -7.71 -10.47 20.23
C LEU A 299 -8.86 -10.83 19.29
N LEU A 300 -8.81 -12.04 18.74
CA LEU A 300 -9.87 -12.53 17.88
C LEU A 300 -11.14 -12.64 18.73
N HIS A 301 -12.27 -12.25 18.15
CA HIS A 301 -13.59 -12.62 18.68
C HIS A 301 -13.70 -14.14 18.90
N ASP A 302 -12.87 -14.92 18.19
CA ASP A 302 -12.66 -16.38 18.28
C ASP A 302 -11.59 -16.84 19.29
N SER A 303 -10.89 -15.91 19.97
CA SER A 303 -9.90 -16.30 20.99
C SER A 303 -10.57 -16.93 22.22
N GLN A 304 -11.86 -16.64 22.45
CA GLN A 304 -12.66 -17.32 23.47
C GLN A 304 -13.00 -18.77 23.10
N THR A 305 -13.11 -19.10 21.81
CA THR A 305 -13.47 -20.46 21.34
C THR A 305 -12.25 -21.36 21.08
N HIS A 306 -11.05 -20.77 20.92
CA HIS A 306 -9.80 -21.50 20.63
C HIS A 306 -8.69 -21.28 21.67
N PHE A 307 -9.06 -20.89 22.89
CA PHE A 307 -8.13 -20.71 24.01
C PHE A 307 -7.27 -21.99 24.18
N GLY A 308 -5.96 -21.86 23.97
CA GLY A 308 -5.00 -22.98 24.05
C GLY A 308 -4.73 -23.77 22.75
N LYS A 309 -5.37 -23.44 21.61
CA LYS A 309 -5.08 -24.08 20.30
C LYS A 309 -4.28 -23.20 19.33
N LEU A 310 -4.35 -21.88 19.47
CA LEU A 310 -3.65 -20.95 18.60
C LEU A 310 -2.24 -20.69 19.14
N GLN A 311 -1.24 -21.12 18.38
CA GLN A 311 0.16 -20.72 18.61
C GLN A 311 0.44 -19.49 17.76
N PHE A 312 0.83 -18.40 18.43
CA PHE A 312 1.22 -17.17 17.77
C PHE A 312 2.70 -17.20 17.41
N VAL A 313 3.06 -16.75 16.21
CA VAL A 313 4.43 -16.78 15.71
C VAL A 313 4.87 -15.35 15.41
N TYR A 314 5.96 -14.92 16.02
CA TYR A 314 6.66 -13.68 15.67
C TYR A 314 8.10 -14.03 15.30
N ASP A 315 8.45 -13.88 14.02
CA ASP A 315 9.77 -14.24 13.49
C ASP A 315 10.46 -12.99 12.91
N PHE A 316 11.33 -12.40 13.72
CA PHE A 316 12.14 -11.23 13.37
C PHE A 316 13.57 -11.68 13.06
N LYS A 317 13.86 -11.90 11.78
CA LYS A 317 15.06 -12.63 11.35
C LYS A 317 15.83 -11.94 10.23
N SER A 318 17.16 -11.94 10.35
CA SER A 318 18.07 -11.48 9.28
C SER A 318 17.84 -10.03 8.84
N ASN A 319 17.33 -9.16 9.72
CA ASN A 319 17.13 -7.74 9.42
C ASN A 319 18.40 -6.94 9.71
N THR A 320 18.60 -5.86 8.98
CA THR A 320 19.67 -4.88 9.20
C THR A 320 19.05 -3.57 9.69
N ILE A 321 19.53 -3.04 10.82
CA ILE A 321 19.03 -1.82 11.45
C ILE A 321 20.19 -0.84 11.63
N ALA A 322 20.16 0.29 10.93
CA ALA A 322 21.25 1.27 10.93
C ALA A 322 21.18 2.25 12.12
N HIS A 323 19.98 2.59 12.58
CA HIS A 323 19.76 3.39 13.78
C HIS A 323 18.47 2.95 14.47
N VAL A 324 18.53 2.87 15.80
CA VAL A 324 17.41 2.47 16.66
C VAL A 324 17.37 3.32 17.91
N GLU A 325 16.22 3.94 18.17
CA GLU A 325 15.92 4.63 19.41
C GLU A 325 15.53 3.64 20.53
N ASP A 326 15.37 4.12 21.77
CA ASP A 326 15.00 3.26 22.89
C ASP A 326 13.72 2.47 22.56
N LYS A 327 13.70 1.18 22.86
CA LYS A 327 12.54 0.30 22.62
C LYS A 327 12.07 0.20 21.17
N GLY A 328 12.81 0.70 20.18
CA GLY A 328 12.31 0.77 18.79
C GLY A 328 11.90 -0.57 18.19
N ILE A 329 12.69 -1.61 18.42
CA ILE A 329 12.51 -2.96 17.87
C ILE A 329 11.61 -3.91 18.69
N ARG A 330 10.91 -3.39 19.70
CA ARG A 330 10.11 -4.22 20.62
C ARG A 330 8.70 -4.42 20.06
N PRO A 331 8.21 -5.67 19.89
CA PRO A 331 6.79 -5.92 19.66
C PRO A 331 5.97 -5.68 20.94
N ASP A 332 4.66 -5.87 20.91
CA ASP A 332 3.81 -5.86 22.10
C ASP A 332 4.00 -7.15 22.95
N ILE A 333 5.15 -7.22 23.63
CA ILE A 333 5.61 -8.42 24.35
C ILE A 333 4.61 -8.84 25.45
N GLU A 334 3.94 -7.88 26.09
CA GLU A 334 2.97 -8.18 27.16
C GLU A 334 1.81 -9.02 26.63
N THR A 335 1.28 -8.67 25.45
CA THR A 335 0.20 -9.43 24.83
C THR A 335 0.67 -10.84 24.43
N TYR A 336 1.90 -11.00 23.93
CA TYR A 336 2.46 -12.32 23.59
C TYR A 336 2.71 -13.24 24.80
N ARG A 337 2.87 -12.72 26.03
CA ARG A 337 3.03 -13.54 27.24
C ARG A 337 1.77 -14.25 27.69
N ASN A 338 0.63 -13.65 27.41
CA ASN A 338 -0.66 -14.15 27.88
C ASN A 338 -1.26 -15.20 26.92
N VAL A 339 -0.55 -15.57 25.86
CA VAL A 339 -0.95 -16.56 24.86
C VAL A 339 0.20 -17.49 24.51
N ALA A 340 -0.11 -18.68 23.96
CA ALA A 340 0.91 -19.60 23.50
C ALA A 340 1.65 -19.00 22.30
N SER A 341 2.93 -18.66 22.48
CA SER A 341 3.70 -17.90 21.49
C SER A 341 5.06 -18.52 21.20
N TYR A 342 5.49 -18.44 19.94
CA TYR A 342 6.86 -18.65 19.49
C TYR A 342 7.43 -17.29 19.05
N LEU A 343 8.36 -16.76 19.84
CA LEU A 343 9.07 -15.52 19.55
C LEU A 343 10.49 -15.88 19.10
N ASN A 344 10.83 -15.55 17.86
CA ASN A 344 12.16 -15.75 17.29
C ASN A 344 12.80 -14.41 16.93
N TYR A 345 14.02 -14.20 17.43
CA TYR A 345 14.82 -13.01 17.14
C TYR A 345 16.26 -13.43 16.83
N THR A 346 16.57 -13.65 15.55
CA THR A 346 17.82 -14.31 15.13
C THR A 346 18.47 -13.67 13.92
N GLU A 347 19.80 -13.78 13.83
CA GLU A 347 20.61 -13.37 12.68
C GLU A 347 20.47 -11.89 12.30
N ASN A 348 20.00 -11.03 13.22
CA ASN A 348 19.82 -9.59 12.95
C ASN A 348 21.15 -8.84 13.08
N PHE A 349 21.35 -7.82 12.25
CA PHE A 349 22.48 -6.90 12.33
C PHE A 349 21.99 -5.54 12.84
N LEU A 350 22.55 -5.08 13.96
CA LEU A 350 22.26 -3.77 14.54
C LEU A 350 23.53 -2.92 14.49
N GLN A 351 23.44 -1.72 13.94
CA GLN A 351 24.47 -0.71 14.10
C GLN A 351 24.25 0.00 15.43
N CYS A 352 24.92 -0.49 16.46
CA CYS A 352 24.69 -0.04 17.83
C CYS A 352 25.46 1.24 18.14
N SER A 353 24.79 2.17 18.82
CA SER A 353 25.46 3.19 19.62
C SER A 353 25.69 2.68 21.05
N CYS A 354 26.54 3.37 21.80
CA CYS A 354 26.75 3.11 23.24
C CYS A 354 25.44 3.21 24.02
N GLU A 355 24.61 4.16 23.62
CA GLU A 355 23.30 4.43 24.19
C GLU A 355 22.36 3.23 23.97
N SER A 356 22.28 2.73 22.73
CA SER A 356 21.49 1.54 22.40
C SER A 356 21.91 0.32 23.21
N LEU A 357 23.22 0.09 23.35
CA LEU A 357 23.75 -1.01 24.16
C LEU A 357 23.42 -0.85 25.64
N SER A 358 23.48 0.38 26.16
CA SER A 358 23.08 0.64 27.55
C SER A 358 21.61 0.30 27.77
N TRP A 359 20.72 0.53 26.81
CA TRP A 359 19.30 0.15 26.94
C TRP A 359 19.05 -1.36 26.89
N TYR A 360 19.86 -2.12 26.15
CA TYR A 360 19.73 -3.57 26.07
C TYR A 360 20.35 -4.29 27.28
N GLY A 361 21.48 -3.77 27.78
CA GLY A 361 22.30 -4.41 28.83
C GLY A 361 22.22 -3.79 30.22
N ALA A 362 21.55 -2.64 30.40
CA ALA A 362 21.40 -2.05 31.72
C ALA A 362 20.55 -2.95 32.61
N ASP A 363 21.09 -3.36 33.76
CA ASP A 363 20.37 -4.05 34.83
C ASP A 363 19.56 -3.06 35.71
N ILE A 364 19.05 -1.97 35.11
CA ILE A 364 18.33 -0.92 35.83
C ILE A 364 16.86 -1.33 35.88
N ASN A 365 16.35 -1.72 37.05
CA ASN A 365 14.94 -2.06 37.24
C ASN A 365 14.04 -0.82 37.02
N LEU A 366 13.59 -0.59 35.78
CA LEU A 366 12.87 0.63 35.35
C LEU A 366 11.36 0.64 35.73
N GLY A 367 10.90 -0.23 36.63
CA GLY A 367 9.52 -0.25 37.16
C GLY A 367 8.65 -1.43 36.70
N PHE A 368 7.33 -1.28 36.75
CA PHE A 368 6.36 -2.31 36.36
C PHE A 368 6.57 -2.75 34.89
N GLY A 369 6.55 -4.07 34.63
CA GLY A 369 6.81 -4.65 33.30
C GLY A 369 8.29 -4.93 32.98
N TYR A 370 9.23 -4.59 33.86
CA TYR A 370 10.67 -4.72 33.58
C TYR A 370 11.19 -6.16 33.41
N SER A 371 10.66 -7.13 34.17
CA SER A 371 11.03 -8.55 33.99
C SER A 371 10.67 -9.07 32.60
N VAL A 372 9.59 -8.53 32.02
CA VAL A 372 9.13 -8.87 30.67
C VAL A 372 10.13 -8.45 29.61
N LEU A 373 10.62 -7.24 29.78
CA LEU A 373 11.59 -6.61 28.90
C LEU A 373 12.96 -7.26 29.02
N LYS A 374 13.37 -7.70 30.22
CA LYS A 374 14.64 -8.38 30.44
C LYS A 374 14.75 -9.67 29.63
N ASP A 375 13.71 -10.51 29.63
CA ASP A 375 13.73 -11.78 28.88
C ASP A 375 13.84 -11.57 27.36
N PHE A 376 13.14 -10.56 26.81
CA PHE A 376 13.25 -10.23 25.39
C PHE A 376 14.62 -9.62 25.04
N ASN A 377 15.14 -8.71 25.88
CA ASN A 377 16.48 -8.14 25.69
C ASN A 377 17.56 -9.24 25.75
N MET A 378 17.42 -10.26 26.60
CA MET A 378 18.32 -11.41 26.61
C MET A 378 18.29 -12.20 25.29
N MET A 379 17.15 -12.28 24.59
CA MET A 379 17.11 -12.92 23.26
C MET A 379 17.92 -12.13 22.22
N ILE A 380 17.91 -10.80 22.28
CA ILE A 380 18.71 -9.95 21.38
C ILE A 380 20.20 -10.20 21.63
N LEU A 381 20.61 -10.23 22.91
CA LEU A 381 22.02 -10.36 23.32
C LEU A 381 22.55 -11.80 23.33
N ASN A 382 21.71 -12.83 23.14
CA ASN A 382 22.13 -14.22 23.18
C ASN A 382 23.03 -14.58 21.97
N PRO A 383 24.29 -15.00 22.18
CA PRO A 383 25.20 -15.36 21.09
C PRO A 383 24.70 -16.51 20.21
N GLN A 384 23.90 -17.44 20.76
CA GLN A 384 23.32 -18.55 19.99
C GLN A 384 22.32 -18.08 18.93
N ASN A 385 21.73 -16.90 19.13
CA ASN A 385 20.79 -16.31 18.18
C ASN A 385 21.49 -15.61 17.01
N LYS A 386 22.84 -15.53 17.01
CA LYS A 386 23.67 -14.95 15.93
C LYS A 386 23.29 -13.51 15.57
N ASN A 387 22.72 -12.75 16.51
CA ASN A 387 22.55 -11.32 16.33
C ASN A 387 23.92 -10.65 16.43
N ASN A 388 24.20 -9.71 15.55
CA ASN A 388 25.47 -8.97 15.53
C ASN A 388 25.20 -7.49 15.78
N CYS A 389 26.03 -6.90 16.63
CA CYS A 389 26.01 -5.50 16.98
C CYS A 389 27.34 -4.88 16.57
N ASN A 390 27.36 -4.14 15.45
CA ASN A 390 28.58 -3.48 15.00
C ASN A 390 28.86 -2.24 15.85
N PHE A 391 29.84 -2.37 16.72
CA PHE A 391 30.23 -1.35 17.66
C PHE A 391 31.26 -0.39 17.05
N ARG A 392 30.99 0.92 17.12
CA ARG A 392 32.09 1.89 17.16
C ARG A 392 32.55 1.98 18.62
N PRO A 393 33.85 1.86 18.93
CA PRO A 393 34.34 1.81 20.30
C PRO A 393 33.79 2.97 21.13
N CYS A 394 32.94 2.62 22.09
CA CYS A 394 32.40 3.55 23.09
C CYS A 394 33.26 3.52 24.34
N MET A 395 33.62 4.70 24.84
CA MET A 395 34.10 4.80 26.22
C MET A 395 32.88 4.68 27.14
N CYS A 396 32.70 3.52 27.76
CA CYS A 396 31.81 3.41 28.91
C CYS A 396 32.44 4.21 30.04
N PHE A 397 31.85 5.35 30.41
CA PHE A 397 32.23 6.03 31.65
C PHE A 397 31.78 5.15 32.82
N THR A 398 32.70 4.35 33.35
CA THR A 398 32.52 3.74 34.66
C THR A 398 32.47 4.88 35.67
N GLY A 399 31.26 5.19 36.14
CA GLY A 399 31.02 6.13 37.22
C GLY A 399 31.54 5.57 38.54
N SER A 400 32.85 5.61 38.72
CA SER A 400 33.53 5.72 40.02
C SER A 400 35.03 5.87 39.79
N ALA A 401 35.57 7.06 40.05
CA ALA A 401 36.96 7.24 40.45
C ALA A 401 36.95 7.69 41.92
N PRO A 402 38.02 7.49 42.72
CA PRO A 402 39.40 7.11 42.36
C PRO A 402 39.85 5.83 43.14
N GLU A 403 41.02 5.19 43.02
CA GLU A 403 42.42 5.61 42.85
C GLU A 403 43.22 4.45 42.24
N ASN A 404 44.32 4.77 41.55
CA ASN A 404 45.45 3.88 41.24
C ASN A 404 45.13 2.50 40.63
N ALA A 405 44.85 2.46 39.32
CA ALA A 405 45.21 1.31 38.50
C ALA A 405 45.43 1.73 37.05
N SER A 406 46.61 1.41 36.51
CA SER A 406 46.92 1.52 35.09
C SER A 406 45.78 0.92 34.25
N ALA A 407 45.24 1.73 33.34
CA ALA A 407 44.19 1.33 32.42
C ALA A 407 44.73 0.30 31.41
N THR A 408 44.51 -0.98 31.70
CA THR A 408 44.64 -2.05 30.71
C THR A 408 43.35 -2.07 29.89
N LEU A 409 43.43 -1.71 28.61
CA LEU A 409 42.37 -1.90 27.63
C LEU A 409 42.09 -3.40 27.47
N ILE A 410 40.97 -3.87 28.02
CA ILE A 410 40.43 -5.19 27.70
C ILE A 410 39.43 -4.99 26.56
N PRO A 411 39.67 -5.55 25.36
CA PRO A 411 38.64 -5.56 24.33
C PRO A 411 37.49 -6.45 24.82
N ALA A 412 36.30 -5.87 24.95
CA ALA A 412 35.08 -6.64 25.17
C ALA A 412 34.80 -7.42 23.87
N VAL A 413 35.17 -8.69 23.88
CA VAL A 413 34.66 -9.68 22.93
C VAL A 413 33.26 -10.04 23.41
N PHE A 414 32.25 -9.67 22.63
CA PHE A 414 30.88 -10.16 22.76
C PHE A 414 30.62 -11.22 21.70
#